data_AF-A0A386TKB1-F1
#
_entry.id   AF-A0A386TKB1-F1
#
_cell.length_a   1.000
_cell.length_b   1.000
_cell.length_c   1.000
_cell.angle_alpha   90.00
_cell.angle_beta   90.00
_cell.angle_gamma   90.00
#
_symmetry.space_group_name_H-M   'P 1'
#
loop_
_entity.id
_entity.type
_entity.pdbx_description
1 polymer ?
#
loop_
_entity_poly.entity_id
_entity_poly.type
_entity_poly.pdbx_seq_one_letter_code
_entity_poly.pdbx_strand_id
1 'polypeptide(L)'
;MKPADEDRIAANLAKIMAMICIRNSRLEDLHAGTVPTTKTGDYSDVLVIDAEGREIPWLEAAHIDDAQMASLMRDIVNRLFTFHIKSDDPGFREDLDRWMAVAGRWDDPVLDQAFLDAMASLKSRPNS
;
A
#
# COMPACT_ATOMS: atom_id res chain seq x y z
N MET A 1 -26.77 -4.22 -14.49
CA MET A 1 -25.56 -3.47 -14.87
C MET A 1 -24.84 -4.28 -15.95
N LYS A 2 -24.04 -3.68 -16.84
CA LYS A 2 -23.26 -4.50 -17.79
C LYS A 2 -22.00 -5.00 -17.07
N PRO A 3 -21.44 -6.18 -17.39
CA PRO A 3 -20.21 -6.68 -16.77
C PRO A 3 -19.04 -5.67 -16.82
N ALA A 4 -18.91 -4.93 -17.93
CA ALA A 4 -17.89 -3.87 -18.06
C ALA A 4 -18.09 -2.68 -17.08
N ASP A 5 -19.33 -2.43 -16.63
CA ASP A 5 -19.59 -1.43 -15.60
C ASP A 5 -19.23 -1.94 -14.20
N GLU A 6 -19.44 -3.23 -13.93
CA GLU A 6 -19.02 -3.90 -12.69
C GLU A 6 -17.50 -3.89 -12.55
N ASP A 7 -16.77 -4.27 -13.60
CA ASP A 7 -15.30 -4.22 -13.62
C ASP A 7 -14.78 -2.80 -13.39
N ARG A 8 -15.37 -1.81 -14.04
CA ARG A 8 -14.98 -0.40 -13.88
C ARG A 8 -15.22 0.10 -12.46
N ILE A 9 -16.35 -0.25 -11.86
CA ILE A 9 -16.67 0.12 -10.47
C ILE A 9 -15.70 -0.55 -9.50
N ALA A 10 -15.45 -1.85 -9.66
CA ALA A 10 -14.49 -2.59 -8.85
C ALA A 10 -13.06 -2.02 -8.96
N ALA A 11 -12.63 -1.66 -10.17
CA ALA A 11 -11.31 -1.05 -10.38
C ALA A 11 -11.18 0.32 -9.72
N ASN A 12 -12.23 1.15 -9.77
CA ASN A 12 -12.24 2.45 -9.10
C ASN A 12 -12.24 2.30 -7.57
N LEU A 13 -13.04 1.35 -7.05
CA LEU A 13 -13.09 1.06 -5.61
C LEU A 13 -11.73 0.59 -5.10
N ALA A 14 -11.09 -0.35 -5.80
CA ALA A 14 -9.75 -0.84 -5.47
C ALA A 14 -8.71 0.28 -5.41
N LYS A 15 -8.72 1.19 -6.39
CA LYS A 15 -7.79 2.34 -6.41
C LYS A 15 -8.03 3.30 -5.26
N ILE A 16 -9.29 3.63 -4.97
CA ILE A 16 -9.64 4.55 -3.89
C ILE A 16 -9.29 3.94 -2.53
N MET A 17 -9.61 2.66 -2.31
CA MET A 17 -9.23 1.94 -1.09
C MET A 17 -7.72 1.88 -0.91
N ALA A 18 -6.97 1.54 -1.97
CA ALA A 18 -5.51 1.50 -1.91
C ALA A 18 -4.92 2.88 -1.58
N MET A 19 -5.42 3.94 -2.22
CA MET A 19 -4.93 5.30 -2.00
C MET A 19 -5.22 5.76 -0.57
N ILE A 20 -6.47 5.63 -0.13
CA ILE A 20 -6.94 6.22 1.12
C ILE A 20 -6.52 5.38 2.32
N CYS A 21 -6.65 4.05 2.25
CA CYS A 21 -6.46 3.19 3.41
C CYS A 21 -5.02 2.65 3.53
N ILE A 22 -4.23 2.66 2.45
CA ILE A 22 -2.90 2.05 2.45
C ILE A 22 -1.82 3.07 2.14
N ARG A 23 -1.90 3.77 1.00
CA ARG A 23 -0.88 4.75 0.64
C ARG A 23 -0.86 5.93 1.61
N ASN A 24 -2.02 6.51 1.93
CA ASN A 24 -2.17 7.58 2.93
C ASN A 24 -2.17 7.03 4.38
N SER A 25 -1.21 6.18 4.71
CA SER A 25 -1.03 5.63 6.06
C SER A 25 0.43 5.80 6.50
N ARG A 26 0.83 5.13 7.59
CA ARG A 26 2.25 5.00 8.00
C ARG A 26 3.19 4.53 6.89
N LEU A 27 2.66 3.90 5.85
CA LEU A 27 3.44 3.53 4.67
C LEU A 27 4.07 4.75 3.98
N GLU A 28 3.38 5.90 3.94
CA GLU A 28 3.93 7.14 3.37
C GLU A 28 5.09 7.65 4.24
N ASP A 29 4.98 7.57 5.58
CA ASP A 29 6.06 7.98 6.49
C ASP A 29 7.34 7.14 6.27
N LEU A 30 7.18 5.84 6.02
CA LEU A 30 8.30 4.95 5.69
C LEU A 30 8.94 5.32 4.35
N HIS A 31 8.15 5.77 3.39
CA HIS A 31 8.59 6.17 2.05
C HIS A 31 9.20 7.57 2.01
N ALA A 32 8.72 8.49 2.86
CA ALA A 32 9.19 9.86 2.97
C ALA A 32 10.55 9.99 3.71
N GLY A 33 11.23 8.88 3.97
CA GLY A 33 12.58 8.85 4.51
C GLY A 33 13.58 9.62 3.65
N THR A 34 14.69 10.04 4.24
CA THR A 34 15.76 10.70 3.49
C THR A 34 16.44 9.71 2.55
N VAL A 35 16.33 9.95 1.24
CA VAL A 35 17.04 9.19 0.21
C VAL A 35 18.44 9.77 0.02
N PRO A 36 19.50 8.93 -0.02
CA PRO A 36 20.86 9.40 -0.22
C PRO A 36 21.07 9.99 -1.61
N THR A 37 22.08 10.86 -1.75
CA THR A 37 22.50 11.36 -3.08
C THR A 37 23.50 10.40 -3.70
N THR A 38 23.29 10.04 -4.97
CA THR A 38 24.21 9.24 -5.79
C THR A 38 24.85 10.09 -6.88
N LYS A 39 26.11 9.80 -7.25
CA LYS A 39 26.80 10.42 -8.39
C LYS A 39 26.68 9.59 -9.67
N THR A 40 26.41 8.29 -9.56
CA THR A 40 26.24 7.38 -10.71
C THR A 40 24.79 7.33 -11.20
N GLY A 41 23.83 7.64 -10.32
CA GLY A 41 22.39 7.62 -10.63
C GLY A 41 21.73 6.26 -10.41
N ASP A 42 22.52 5.18 -10.33
CA ASP A 42 22.07 3.82 -10.06
C ASP A 42 22.26 3.37 -8.61
N TYR A 43 22.72 4.29 -7.74
CA TYR A 43 22.98 4.06 -6.32
C TYR A 43 24.05 3.00 -6.01
N SER A 44 24.80 2.52 -7.01
CA SER A 44 25.92 1.59 -6.80
C SER A 44 27.08 2.21 -6.02
N ASP A 45 27.14 3.54 -5.96
CA ASP A 45 28.13 4.32 -5.21
C ASP A 45 27.67 4.72 -3.79
N VAL A 46 26.53 4.22 -3.32
CA VAL A 46 25.95 4.57 -2.02
C VAL A 46 26.01 3.38 -1.05
N LEU A 47 26.48 3.67 0.17
CA LEU A 47 26.58 2.72 1.27
C LEU A 47 25.84 3.24 2.51
N VAL A 48 25.21 2.33 3.25
CA VAL A 48 24.77 2.53 4.64
C VAL A 48 25.85 1.97 5.55
N ILE A 49 26.30 2.77 6.53
CA ILE A 49 27.24 2.32 7.56
C ILE A 49 26.47 2.17 8.86
N ASP A 50 26.46 0.97 9.42
CA ASP A 50 25.81 0.72 10.72
C ASP A 50 26.73 1.08 11.91
N ALA A 51 26.22 0.90 13.13
CA ALA A 51 26.95 1.24 14.35
C ALA A 51 28.17 0.34 14.62
N GLU A 52 28.26 -0.83 13.97
CA GLU A 52 29.42 -1.72 14.05
C GLU A 52 30.45 -1.44 12.95
N GLY A 53 30.18 -0.46 12.07
CA GLY A 53 31.04 -0.11 10.95
C GLY A 53 30.87 -1.02 9.74
N ARG A 54 29.81 -1.84 9.69
CA ARG A 54 29.52 -2.64 8.50
C ARG A 54 29.01 -1.72 7.39
N GLU A 55 29.62 -1.85 6.22
CA GLU A 55 29.14 -1.22 4.99
C GLU A 55 28.10 -2.12 4.33
N ILE A 56 26.92 -1.58 4.07
CA ILE A 56 25.80 -2.25 3.40
C ILE A 56 25.50 -1.47 2.12
N PRO A 57 25.54 -2.09 0.93
CA PRO A 57 25.11 -1.44 -0.30
C PRO A 57 23.70 -0.89 -0.16
N TRP A 58 23.44 0.34 -0.62
CA TRP A 58 22.11 0.95 -0.52
C TRP A 58 21.03 0.05 -1.14
N LEU A 59 21.33 -0.58 -2.27
CA LEU A 59 20.43 -1.52 -2.98
C LEU A 59 20.09 -2.78 -2.16
N GLU A 60 20.88 -3.11 -1.15
CA GLU A 60 20.67 -4.24 -0.24
C GLU A 60 20.11 -3.82 1.12
N ALA A 61 20.17 -2.52 1.45
CA ALA A 61 19.62 -1.99 2.68
C ALA A 61 18.08 -2.06 2.67
N ALA A 62 17.46 -2.31 3.82
CA ALA A 62 16.00 -2.30 3.92
C ALA A 62 15.47 -0.86 3.78
N HIS A 63 14.79 -0.58 2.67
CA HIS A 63 14.12 0.70 2.40
C HIS A 63 12.96 0.50 1.43
N ILE A 64 12.19 1.56 1.20
CA ILE A 64 11.14 1.62 0.17
C ILE A 64 11.45 2.82 -0.71
N ASP A 65 11.99 2.58 -1.90
CA ASP A 65 12.16 3.61 -2.93
C ASP A 65 10.87 3.84 -3.76
N ASP A 66 10.89 4.85 -4.63
CA ASP A 66 9.76 5.19 -5.51
C ASP A 66 9.33 4.01 -6.41
N ALA A 67 10.27 3.23 -6.92
CA ALA A 67 10.00 2.11 -7.81
C ALA A 67 9.38 0.93 -7.06
N GLN A 68 9.90 0.61 -5.88
CA GLN A 68 9.38 -0.39 -4.96
C GLN A 68 7.97 0.01 -4.48
N MET A 69 7.78 1.28 -4.13
CA MET A 69 6.48 1.81 -3.76
C MET A 69 5.46 1.72 -4.90
N ALA A 70 5.85 2.10 -6.12
CA ALA A 70 4.99 1.98 -7.30
C ALA A 70 4.61 0.50 -7.59
N SER A 71 5.55 -0.43 -7.44
CA SER A 71 5.30 -1.87 -7.59
C SER A 71 4.35 -2.38 -6.51
N LEU A 72 4.59 -2.02 -5.24
CA LEU A 72 3.76 -2.38 -4.11
C LEU A 72 2.31 -1.92 -4.30
N MET A 73 2.12 -0.66 -4.69
CA MET A 73 0.78 -0.11 -4.92
C MET A 73 0.08 -0.80 -6.10
N ARG A 74 0.81 -1.17 -7.16
CA ARG A 74 0.25 -1.93 -8.29
C ARG A 74 -0.27 -3.30 -7.83
N ASP A 75 0.52 -4.01 -7.05
CA ASP A 75 0.14 -5.33 -6.53
C ASP A 75 -1.08 -5.23 -5.61
N ILE A 76 -1.11 -4.25 -4.72
CA ILE A 76 -2.25 -3.98 -3.83
C ILE A 76 -3.52 -3.70 -4.64
N VAL A 77 -3.47 -2.78 -5.60
CA VAL A 77 -4.64 -2.42 -6.42
C VAL A 77 -5.13 -3.64 -7.20
N ASN A 78 -4.24 -4.42 -7.79
CA ASN A 78 -4.60 -5.62 -8.53
C ASN A 78 -5.25 -6.68 -7.63
N ARG A 79 -4.73 -6.87 -6.40
CA ARG A 79 -5.31 -7.81 -5.42
C ARG A 79 -6.68 -7.36 -4.93
N LEU A 80 -6.86 -6.07 -4.60
CA LEU A 80 -8.15 -5.51 -4.21
C LEU A 80 -9.18 -5.62 -5.34
N PHE A 81 -8.79 -5.30 -6.57
CA PHE A 81 -9.63 -5.49 -7.75
C PHE A 81 -10.04 -6.96 -7.91
N THR A 82 -9.09 -7.88 -7.85
CA THR A 82 -9.34 -9.32 -7.94
C THR A 82 -10.31 -9.79 -6.86
N PHE A 83 -10.12 -9.31 -5.62
CA PHE A 83 -11.02 -9.61 -4.51
C PHE A 83 -12.45 -9.14 -4.79
N HIS A 84 -12.63 -7.90 -5.29
CA HIS A 84 -13.96 -7.39 -5.64
C HIS A 84 -14.64 -8.20 -6.76
N ILE A 85 -13.88 -8.71 -7.73
CA ILE A 85 -14.43 -9.52 -8.84
C ILE A 85 -14.74 -10.95 -8.40
N LYS A 86 -13.95 -11.51 -7.48
CA LYS A 86 -14.01 -12.93 -7.10
C LYS A 86 -14.69 -13.21 -5.78
N SER A 87 -15.12 -12.19 -5.03
CA SER A 87 -15.74 -12.35 -3.71
C SER A 87 -16.98 -13.24 -3.73
N ASP A 88 -17.64 -13.39 -4.87
CA ASP A 88 -18.83 -14.24 -5.03
C ASP A 88 -18.56 -15.65 -5.57
N ASP A 89 -17.31 -15.92 -5.95
CA ASP A 89 -16.88 -17.24 -6.38
C ASP A 89 -16.80 -18.20 -5.18
N PRO A 90 -17.50 -19.35 -5.18
CA PRO A 90 -17.54 -20.26 -4.04
C PRO A 90 -16.17 -20.80 -3.62
N GLY A 91 -15.29 -21.09 -4.58
CA GLY A 91 -13.96 -21.60 -4.28
C GLY A 91 -13.08 -20.53 -3.64
N PHE A 92 -13.17 -19.30 -4.14
CA PHE A 92 -12.47 -18.17 -3.54
C PHE A 92 -12.97 -17.89 -2.12
N ARG A 93 -14.27 -18.00 -1.84
CA ARG A 93 -14.83 -17.81 -0.49
C ARG A 93 -14.31 -18.83 0.53
N GLU A 94 -14.20 -20.09 0.15
CA GLU A 94 -13.64 -21.13 1.04
C GLU A 94 -12.20 -20.80 1.45
N ASP A 95 -11.38 -20.32 0.51
CA ASP A 95 -10.04 -19.84 0.79
C ASP A 95 -10.06 -18.61 1.74
N LEU A 96 -10.99 -17.67 1.54
CA LEU A 96 -11.12 -16.49 2.41
C LEU A 96 -11.48 -16.87 3.84
N ASP A 97 -12.39 -17.82 4.05
CA ASP A 97 -12.78 -18.28 5.39
C ASP A 97 -11.59 -18.87 6.15
N ARG A 98 -10.74 -19.62 5.44
CA ARG A 98 -9.49 -20.15 6.01
C ARG A 98 -8.54 -19.04 6.45
N TRP A 99 -8.38 -17.99 5.65
CA TRP A 99 -7.53 -16.85 6.03
C TRP A 99 -8.14 -16.01 7.15
N MET A 100 -9.46 -15.86 7.19
CA MET A 100 -10.17 -15.19 8.28
C MET A 100 -9.96 -15.88 9.63
N ALA A 101 -9.89 -17.21 9.66
CA ALA A 101 -9.56 -17.95 10.90
C ALA A 101 -8.15 -17.62 11.43
N VAL A 102 -7.21 -17.24 10.55
CA VAL A 102 -5.88 -16.79 10.96
C VAL A 102 -5.91 -15.32 11.38
N ALA A 103 -6.58 -14.47 10.60
CA ALA A 103 -6.69 -13.03 10.85
C ALA A 103 -7.48 -12.71 12.13
N GLY A 104 -8.41 -13.56 12.55
CA GLY A 104 -9.16 -13.41 13.80
C GLY A 104 -8.31 -13.51 15.08
N ARG A 105 -6.99 -13.72 14.96
CA ARG A 105 -6.05 -13.59 16.08
C ARG A 105 -5.53 -12.16 16.27
N TRP A 106 -5.76 -11.29 15.31
CA TRP A 106 -5.43 -9.87 15.44
C TRP A 106 -6.49 -9.18 16.28
N ASP A 107 -6.13 -8.04 16.86
CA ASP A 107 -7.08 -7.23 17.60
C ASP A 107 -8.24 -6.78 16.68
N ASP A 108 -9.44 -6.69 17.25
CA ASP A 108 -10.61 -6.21 16.53
C ASP A 108 -10.37 -4.76 16.04
N PRO A 109 -10.79 -4.44 14.80
CA PRO A 109 -10.61 -3.09 14.28
C PRO A 109 -11.45 -2.09 15.09
N VAL A 110 -10.81 -0.99 15.49
CA VAL A 110 -11.48 0.17 16.06
C VAL A 110 -11.68 1.25 15.00
N LEU A 111 -12.72 2.06 15.15
CA LEU A 111 -12.95 3.19 14.25
C LEU A 111 -11.81 4.20 14.39
N ASP A 112 -11.10 4.44 13.30
CA ASP A 112 -10.00 5.41 13.28
C ASP A 112 -10.55 6.84 13.14
N GLN A 113 -10.65 7.53 14.28
CA GLN A 113 -11.13 8.91 14.32
C GLN A 113 -10.19 9.88 13.60
N ALA A 114 -8.87 9.68 13.69
CA ALA A 114 -7.90 10.55 13.04
C ALA A 114 -8.02 10.46 11.52
N PHE A 115 -8.26 9.25 11.00
CA PHE A 115 -8.56 9.02 9.60
C PHE A 115 -9.84 9.72 9.13
N LEU A 116 -10.93 9.66 9.93
CA LEU A 116 -12.17 10.37 9.61
C LEU A 116 -11.97 11.89 9.54
N ASP A 117 -11.23 12.45 10.49
CA ASP A 117 -10.94 13.88 10.56
C ASP A 117 -10.07 14.33 9.38
N ALA A 118 -9.05 13.53 9.02
CA ALA A 118 -8.22 13.78 7.84
C ALA A 118 -9.05 13.82 6.55
N MET A 119 -9.96 12.85 6.36
CA MET A 119 -10.87 12.80 5.21
C MET A 119 -11.86 13.98 5.17
N ALA A 120 -12.34 14.44 6.32
CA ALA A 120 -13.19 15.63 6.40
C ALA A 120 -12.43 16.90 6.00
N SER A 121 -11.16 17.02 6.43
CA SER A 121 -10.32 18.16 6.09
C SER A 121 -10.00 18.24 4.58
N LEU A 122 -9.83 17.10 3.90
CA LEU A 122 -9.62 17.05 2.45
C LEU A 122 -10.81 17.61 1.66
N LYS A 123 -12.05 17.40 2.15
CA LYS A 123 -13.26 17.97 1.52
C LYS A 123 -13.37 19.49 1.64
N SER A 124 -12.65 20.09 2.60
CA SER A 124 -12.71 21.52 2.90
C SER A 124 -11.70 22.37 2.13
N ARG A 125 -10.73 21.73 1.44
CA ARG A 125 -9.76 22.44 0.59
C ARG A 125 -10.38 22.63 -0.81
N PRO A 126 -10.55 23.87 -1.31
CA PRO A 126 -10.94 24.07 -2.69
C PRO A 126 -9.84 23.53 -3.59
N ASN A 127 -10.22 22.77 -4.63
CA ASN A 127 -9.27 22.25 -5.62
C ASN A 127 -8.42 23.41 -6.17
N SER A 128 -7.14 23.41 -5.81
CA SER A 128 -6.10 24.27 -6.38
C SER A 128 -5.57 23.69 -7.68
#